data_AF-A0A1X0Q8M3-F1
#
_entry.id   AF-A0A1X0Q8M3-F1
#
_cell.length_a   1.000
_cell.length_b   1.000
_cell.length_c   1.000
_cell.angle_alpha   90.00
_cell.angle_beta   90.00
_cell.angle_gamma   90.00
#
_symmetry.space_group_name_H-M   'P 1'
#
loop_
_entity.id
_entity.type
_entity.pdbx_description
1 polymer ?
#
loop_
_entity_poly.entity_id
_entity_poly.type
_entity_poly.pdbx_seq_one_letter_code
_entity_poly.pdbx_strand_id
1 'polypeptide(L)' 'MCQQEVRRRSQEYLVPLKSRHINDIWEIDLIELPESLDDFKYVLTGIDVYSKFGFIHPIIDKLSEEILIG' A
#
# COMPACT_ATOMS: atom_id res chain seq x y z
N MET A 1 -22.01 31.94 27.05
CA MET A 1 -21.46 32.03 25.68
C MET A 1 -20.03 31.51 25.75
N CYS A 2 -19.80 30.25 25.41
CA CYS A 2 -18.46 29.64 25.43
C CYS A 2 -17.98 29.55 23.99
N GLN A 3 -17.00 30.38 23.60
CA GLN A 3 -16.35 30.24 22.30
C GLN A 3 -15.39 29.06 22.38
N GLN A 4 -15.75 27.97 21.69
CA GLN A 4 -14.87 26.82 21.54
C GLN A 4 -13.79 27.22 20.53
N GLU A 5 -12.57 27.48 21.01
CA GLU A 5 -11.42 27.65 20.13
C GLU A 5 -11.21 26.35 19.35
N VAL A 6 -11.69 26.33 18.10
CA VAL A 6 -11.32 25.31 17.14
C VAL A 6 -9.84 25.52 16.86
N ARG A 7 -8.98 24.87 17.66
CA ARG A 7 -7.58 24.64 17.31
C ARG A 7 -7.60 23.90 15.98
N ARG A 8 -7.49 24.64 14.88
CA ARG A 8 -7.11 24.09 13.57
C ARG A 8 -5.73 23.50 13.78
N ARG A 9 -5.65 22.20 14.07
CA ARG A 9 -4.40 21.46 13.92
C ARG A 9 -3.95 21.75 12.51
N SER A 10 -2.77 22.35 12.37
CA SER A 10 -2.07 22.44 11.10
C SER A 10 -2.10 21.06 10.47
N GLN A 11 -2.83 20.94 9.38
CA GLN A 11 -2.94 19.71 8.61
C GLN A 11 -1.50 19.37 8.19
N GLU A 12 -0.92 18.34 8.82
CA GLU A 12 0.40 17.86 8.44
C GLU A 12 0.27 17.34 7.02
N TYR A 13 0.77 18.10 6.04
CA TYR A 13 0.79 17.68 4.66
C TYR A 13 1.80 16.53 4.55
N LEU A 14 1.30 15.30 4.49
CA LEU A 14 2.11 14.14 4.15
C LEU A 14 2.61 14.33 2.72
N VAL A 15 3.91 14.57 2.57
CA VAL A 15 4.55 14.66 1.26
C VAL A 15 4.78 13.23 0.76
N PRO A 16 4.25 12.85 -0.42
CA PRO A 16 4.51 11.53 -0.99
C PRO A 16 6.02 11.30 -1.17
N LEU A 17 6.46 10.06 -0.96
CA LEU A 17 7.85 9.65 -1.21
C LEU A 17 8.21 9.92 -2.67
N LYS A 18 9.37 10.53 -2.90
CA LYS A 18 9.88 10.82 -4.25
C LYS A 18 11.04 9.88 -4.57
N SER A 19 10.82 9.01 -5.55
CA SER A 19 11.90 8.23 -6.17
C SER A 19 12.60 9.04 -7.27
N ARG A 20 13.90 8.79 -7.49
CA ARG A 20 14.68 9.45 -8.55
C ARG A 20 14.97 8.55 -9.76
N HIS A 21 14.85 7.24 -9.59
CA HIS A 21 15.19 6.23 -10.60
C HIS A 21 14.21 5.05 -10.57
N ILE A 22 14.15 4.31 -11.68
CA ILE A 22 13.43 3.03 -11.74
C ILE A 22 14.10 2.04 -10.78
N ASN A 23 13.30 1.25 -10.07
CA ASN A 23 13.70 0.23 -9.08
C ASN A 23 14.39 0.79 -7.82
N ASP A 24 14.18 2.07 -7.51
CA ASP A 24 14.73 2.73 -6.32
C ASP A 24 13.80 2.58 -5.10
N ILE A 25 12.51 2.89 -5.28
CA ILE A 25 11.50 2.80 -4.22
C ILE A 25 10.26 2.11 -4.76
N TRP A 26 9.79 1.10 -4.01
CA TRP A 26 8.56 0.37 -4.28
C TRP A 26 7.57 0.59 -3.14
N GLU A 27 6.31 0.83 -3.50
CA GLU A 27 5.18 0.77 -2.58
C GLU A 27 4.53 -0.61 -2.74
N ILE A 28 4.49 -1.38 -1.65
CA ILE A 28 3.94 -2.74 -1.63
C ILE A 28 2.79 -2.75 -0.62
N ASP A 29 1.67 -3.31 -1.04
CA ASP A 29 0.48 -3.46 -0.20
C ASP A 29 -0.16 -4.84 -0.37
N LEU A 30 -0.82 -5.30 0.70
CA LEU A 30 -1.50 -6.59 0.75
C LEU A 30 -2.99 -6.36 0.98
N ILE A 31 -3.78 -6.69 -0.04
CA ILE A 31 -5.21 -6.42 -0.07
C ILE A 31 -5.98 -7.72 0.17
N GLU A 32 -6.91 -7.71 1.12
CA GLU A 32 -7.83 -8.83 1.37
C GLU A 32 -9.00 -8.80 0.38
N LEU A 33 -9.27 -9.94 -0.25
CA LEU A 33 -10.35 -10.06 -1.23
C LEU A 33 -11.68 -10.34 -0.51
N PRO A 34 -12.77 -9.64 -0.85
CA PRO A 34 -14.10 -10.01 -0.39
C PRO A 34 -14.52 -11.35 -1.03
N GLU A 35 -14.94 -12.31 -0.20
CA GLU A 35 -15.44 -13.66 -0.51
C GLU A 35 -14.97 -14.30 -1.85
N SER A 36 -13.82 -14.97 -1.76
CA SER A 36 -13.27 -16.07 -2.57
C SER A 36 -13.45 -16.02 -4.09
N LEU A 37 -12.55 -15.29 -4.76
CA LEU A 37 -12.04 -15.70 -6.07
C LEU A 37 -11.07 -16.88 -5.82
N ASP A 38 -11.57 -18.12 -5.88
CA ASP A 38 -10.82 -19.37 -5.60
C ASP A 38 -10.21 -19.46 -4.18
N ASP A 39 -9.25 -20.37 -3.98
CA ASP A 39 -8.52 -20.60 -2.72
C ASP A 39 -7.66 -19.38 -2.27
N PHE A 40 -7.56 -18.33 -3.10
CA PHE A 40 -6.78 -17.12 -2.82
C PHE A 40 -7.58 -16.13 -1.98
N LYS A 41 -7.01 -15.73 -0.84
CA LYS A 41 -7.65 -14.80 0.11
C LYS A 41 -7.09 -13.38 0.03
N TYR A 42 -5.87 -13.24 -0.48
CA TYR A 42 -5.17 -11.97 -0.52
C TYR A 42 -4.55 -11.73 -1.89
N VAL A 43 -4.28 -10.46 -2.18
CA VAL A 43 -3.54 -10.02 -3.36
C VAL A 43 -2.39 -9.15 -2.89
N LEU A 44 -1.17 -9.60 -3.18
CA LEU A 44 0.03 -8.80 -3.03
C LEU A 44 0.16 -7.89 -4.25
N THR A 45 0.30 -6.60 -4.00
CA THR A 45 0.49 -5.58 -5.04
C THR A 45 1.79 -4.85 -4.78
N GLY A 46 2.50 -4.51 -5.85
CA GLY A 46 3.71 -3.70 -5.75
C GLY A 46 3.78 -2.73 -6.92
N ILE A 47 4.13 -1.48 -6.64
CA ILE A 47 4.33 -0.45 -7.66
C ILE A 47 5.65 0.29 -7.45
N ASP A 48 6.43 0.40 -8.51
CA ASP A 48 7.61 1.25 -8.54
C ASP A 48 7.19 2.72 -8.55
N VAL A 49 7.63 3.48 -7.56
CA VAL A 49 7.17 4.86 -7.32
C VAL A 49 7.59 5.79 -8.45
N TYR A 50 8.69 5.50 -9.15
CA TYR A 50 9.20 6.34 -10.24
C TYR A 50 8.46 6.08 -11.56
N SER A 51 8.50 4.83 -12.02
CA SER A 51 8.03 4.40 -13.33
C SER A 51 6.54 4.08 -13.38
N LYS A 52 5.93 3.85 -12.21
CA LYS A 52 4.53 3.42 -12.06
C LYS A 52 4.23 2.05 -12.68
N PHE A 53 5.26 1.28 -13.03
CA PHE A 53 5.12 -0.14 -13.32
C PHE A 53 4.97 -0.94 -12.03
N GLY A 54 4.25 -2.05 -12.11
CA GLY A 54 3.95 -2.84 -10.93
C GLY A 54 3.55 -4.27 -11.25
N PHE A 55 3.24 -5.01 -10.20
CA PHE A 55 2.78 -6.39 -10.26
C PHE A 55 1.58 -6.62 -9.35
N ILE A 56 0.86 -7.69 -9.65
CA ILE A 56 -0.28 -8.18 -8.88
C ILE A 56 -0.08 -9.70 -8.76
N HIS A 57 0.00 -10.20 -7.53
CA HIS A 57 0.24 -11.60 -7.24
C HIS A 57 -0.79 -12.12 -6.22
N PRO A 58 -1.70 -13.03 -6.62
CA PRO A 58 -2.66 -13.61 -5.68
C PRO A 58 -1.96 -14.60 -4.74
N ILE A 59 -2.28 -14.54 -3.44
CA ILE A 59 -1.71 -15.43 -2.41
C ILE A 59 -2.81 -16.02 -1.52
N ILE A 60 -2.52 -17.18 -0.93
CA ILE A 60 -3.49 -17.97 -0.17
C ILE A 60 -3.51 -17.49 1.29
N ASP A 61 -2.34 -17.21 1.86
CA ASP A 61 -2.17 -16.76 3.24
C ASP A 61 -1.13 -15.63 3.36
N LYS A 62 -1.02 -15.01 4.55
CA LYS A 62 -0.06 -13.94 4.87
C LYS A 62 1.31 -14.48 5.31
N LEU A 63 1.62 -15.74 4.99
CA LEU A 63 2.89 -16.35 5.39
C LEU A 63 4.05 -15.66 4.67
N SER A 64 5.11 -15.36 5.42
CA SER A 64 6.29 -14.67 4.88
C SER A 64 6.93 -15.43 3.71
N GLU A 65 6.79 -16.75 3.69
CA GLU A 65 7.28 -17.62 2.62
C GLU A 65 6.57 -17.35 1.29
N GLU A 66 5.24 -17.15 1.30
CA GLU A 66 4.48 -16.81 0.09
C GLU A 66 4.82 -15.40 -0.41
N ILE A 67 5.07 -14.47 0.52
CA ILE A 67 5.41 -13.06 0.20
C ILE A 67 6.82 -12.95 -0.41
N LEU A 68 7.78 -13.79 0.01
CA LEU A 68 9.16 -13.75 -0.45
C LEU A 68 9.39 -14.46 -1.81
N ILE A 69 8.42 -15.26 -2.27
CA ILE A 69 8.45 -15.97 -3.56
C ILE A 69 7.76 -15.17 -4.68
N GLY A 70 6.82 -14.29 -4.30
CA GLY A 70 6.02 -13.45 -5.21
C GLY A 70 6.81 -12.39 -5.97
#